data_AF-A0A3D9H7K2-F1
#
_entry.id   AF-A0A3D9H7K2-F1
#
_cell.length_a   1.000
_cell.length_b   1.000
_cell.length_c   1.000
_cell.angle_alpha   90.00
_cell.angle_beta   90.00
_cell.angle_gamma   90.00
#
_symmetry.space_group_name_H-M   'P 1'
#
loop_
_entity.id
_entity.type
_entity.pdbx_description
1 polymer ?
#
loop_
_entity_poly.entity_id
_entity_poly.type
_entity_poly.pdbx_seq_one_letter_code
_entity_poly.pdbx_strand_id
1 'polypeptide(L)'
;MTEQQFEDCKKCLNRKRGSNYKEDICNIKGKKLDFESTCRDFQLDNSVVSGVDNKINAIKPNQKRAKLAEIFIWAVMAIDIIAIFSSYLQYNLLIDFQNNEFVTDEMLESNDLREILVAYLYLVVFIISAVTFIQWFRRAYYNLNIRTNCDNSEGWAAGSWFVPIISLYRPYQIMKEMESKSTQLINSKTSEQKKVSTVTIGIWWALWIISNYVGSFLFKSAFKEETVQNFINATLGDIVLSLIGIPLAIVTVSMIKSYSKKEKELFKLEKIEV
;
A
#
# COMPACT_ATOMS: atom_id res chain seq x y z
N MET A 1 -21.31 24.66 24.03
CA MET A 1 -21.75 24.22 22.69
C MET A 1 -21.39 22.75 22.54
N THR A 2 -22.35 21.88 22.25
CA THR A 2 -22.09 20.46 21.96
C THR A 2 -21.34 20.33 20.64
N GLU A 3 -20.72 19.18 20.40
CA GLU A 3 -20.03 18.90 19.13
C GLU A 3 -20.98 18.98 17.93
N GLN A 4 -22.21 18.53 18.12
CA GLN A 4 -23.29 18.65 17.14
C GLN A 4 -23.61 20.12 16.82
N GLN A 5 -23.79 20.97 17.84
CA GLN A 5 -24.07 22.41 17.65
C GLN A 5 -22.92 23.13 16.93
N PHE A 6 -21.67 22.70 17.14
CA PHE A 6 -20.50 23.25 16.47
C PHE A 6 -20.46 22.90 14.99
N GLU A 7 -20.79 21.65 14.62
CA GLU A 7 -20.87 21.23 13.21
C GLU A 7 -22.02 21.91 12.46
N ASP A 8 -23.16 22.12 13.12
CA ASP A 8 -24.29 22.84 12.50
C ASP A 8 -23.95 24.32 12.28
N CYS A 9 -23.26 24.98 13.21
CA CYS A 9 -22.78 26.36 13.08
C CYS A 9 -21.83 26.55 11.88
N LYS A 10 -20.96 25.58 11.58
CA LYS A 10 -20.06 25.64 10.41
C LYS A 10 -20.81 25.72 9.08
N LYS A 11 -22.05 25.22 9.03
CA LYS A 11 -22.88 25.19 7.82
C LYS A 11 -23.61 26.52 7.57
N CYS A 12 -23.53 27.53 8.44
CA CYS A 12 -24.17 28.84 8.20
C CYS A 12 -23.22 29.82 7.45
N LEU A 13 -23.77 30.72 6.62
CA LEU A 13 -23.00 31.63 5.75
C LEU A 13 -22.12 32.67 6.49
N ASN A 14 -22.46 33.06 7.72
CA ASN A 14 -21.79 34.13 8.47
C ASN A 14 -20.70 33.65 9.46
N ARG A 15 -20.09 32.49 9.22
CA ARG A 15 -18.95 31.98 10.02
C ARG A 15 -17.74 32.93 9.92
N LYS A 16 -17.23 33.46 11.05
CA LYS A 16 -15.93 34.15 11.05
C LYS A 16 -14.83 33.10 11.15
N ARG A 17 -13.89 33.13 10.19
CA ARG A 17 -12.76 32.20 10.13
C ARG A 17 -11.69 32.59 11.16
N GLY A 18 -12.00 32.47 12.45
CA GLY A 18 -11.04 32.64 13.55
C GLY A 18 -10.17 31.39 13.71
N SER A 19 -8.91 31.57 14.12
CA SER A 19 -7.96 30.47 14.30
C SER A 19 -8.21 29.72 15.62
N ASN A 20 -8.46 28.42 15.49
CA ASN A 20 -8.20 27.36 16.47
C ASN A 20 -9.11 27.18 17.71
N TYR A 21 -10.09 28.03 18.00
CA TYR A 21 -11.02 27.79 19.12
C TYR A 21 -12.48 27.63 18.68
N LYS A 22 -13.20 26.64 19.24
CA LYS A 22 -14.63 26.36 18.94
C LYS A 22 -15.52 27.59 19.16
N GLU A 23 -15.11 28.47 20.07
CA GLU A 23 -15.81 29.70 20.42
C GLU A 23 -15.70 30.75 19.31
N ASP A 24 -14.56 30.83 18.60
CA ASP A 24 -14.28 31.88 17.61
C ASP A 24 -15.03 31.73 16.29
N ILE A 25 -15.27 30.49 15.86
CA ILE A 25 -16.02 30.18 14.62
C ILE A 25 -17.49 30.61 14.75
N CYS A 26 -18.01 30.56 15.97
CA CYS A 26 -19.41 30.79 16.30
C CYS A 26 -19.64 32.07 17.13
N ASN A 27 -18.60 32.89 17.37
CA ASN A 27 -18.72 34.19 18.03
C ASN A 27 -19.23 35.25 17.05
N ILE A 28 -20.53 35.20 16.77
CA ILE A 28 -21.16 36.04 15.77
C ILE A 28 -21.66 37.32 16.44
N LYS A 29 -20.92 38.42 16.27
CA LYS A 29 -21.32 39.80 16.66
C LYS A 29 -21.78 39.96 18.13
N GLY A 30 -21.18 39.25 19.07
CA GLY A 30 -21.46 39.42 20.50
C GLY A 30 -22.80 38.88 21.00
N LYS A 31 -23.52 38.06 20.21
CA LYS A 31 -24.68 37.29 20.68
C LYS A 31 -24.27 35.88 21.09
N LYS A 32 -24.80 35.38 22.21
CA LYS A 32 -24.66 33.97 22.62
C LYS A 32 -25.55 33.11 21.71
N LEU A 33 -25.03 32.00 21.21
CA LEU A 33 -25.85 31.01 20.48
C LEU A 33 -26.97 30.52 21.39
N ASP A 34 -28.20 30.77 20.99
CA ASP A 34 -29.36 30.17 21.62
C ASP A 34 -29.37 28.67 21.32
N PHE A 35 -29.80 27.86 22.28
CA PHE A 35 -29.42 26.44 22.40
C PHE A 35 -30.07 25.50 21.35
N GLU A 36 -30.82 26.02 20.38
CA GLU A 36 -31.46 25.23 19.33
C GLU A 36 -30.56 25.11 18.10
N SER A 37 -30.22 23.87 17.77
CA SER A 37 -29.25 23.40 16.75
C SER A 37 -29.66 23.68 15.29
N THR A 38 -30.09 24.90 14.98
CA THR A 38 -30.50 25.30 13.62
C THR A 38 -30.02 26.72 13.32
N CYS A 39 -29.73 27.03 12.04
CA CYS A 39 -29.41 28.40 11.62
C CYS A 39 -30.69 29.28 11.67
N ARG A 40 -31.28 29.54 12.84
CA ARG A 40 -32.52 30.33 12.97
C ARG A 40 -32.37 31.77 12.46
N ASP A 41 -31.25 32.40 12.82
CA ASP A 41 -30.95 33.79 12.50
C ASP A 41 -30.13 33.96 11.21
N PHE A 42 -29.76 32.86 10.53
CA PHE A 42 -28.80 32.88 9.44
C PHE A 42 -29.19 31.92 8.30
N GLN A 43 -28.85 32.28 7.06
CA GLN A 43 -29.06 31.39 5.93
C GLN A 43 -28.05 30.23 5.94
N LEU A 44 -28.55 29.02 5.65
CA LEU A 44 -27.72 27.84 5.45
C LEU A 44 -26.85 28.03 4.21
N ASP A 45 -25.57 27.74 4.33
CA ASP A 45 -24.62 27.75 3.23
C ASP A 45 -24.74 26.44 2.44
N ASN A 46 -25.66 26.43 1.45
CA ASN A 46 -25.85 25.28 0.56
C ASN A 46 -24.55 24.89 -0.19
N SER A 47 -23.58 25.83 -0.33
CA SER A 47 -22.29 25.52 -0.93
C SER A 47 -21.44 24.59 -0.06
N VAL A 48 -21.61 24.60 1.27
CA VAL A 48 -20.92 23.70 2.20
C VAL A 48 -21.53 22.31 2.17
N VAL A 49 -22.86 22.19 2.18
CA VAL A 49 -23.56 20.90 2.05
C VAL A 49 -23.24 20.28 0.70
N SER A 50 -23.37 21.05 -0.39
CA SER A 50 -22.93 20.61 -1.71
C SER A 50 -21.44 20.29 -1.74
N GLY A 51 -20.60 20.98 -0.96
CA GLY A 51 -19.17 20.69 -0.80
C GLY A 51 -18.89 19.34 -0.13
N VAL A 52 -19.72 18.91 0.83
CA VAL A 52 -19.62 17.59 1.48
C VAL A 52 -20.09 16.49 0.53
N ASP A 53 -21.24 16.68 -0.14
CA ASP A 53 -21.75 15.74 -1.15
C ASP A 53 -20.79 15.61 -2.34
N ASN A 54 -20.22 16.73 -2.79
CA ASN A 54 -19.20 16.76 -3.83
C ASN A 54 -17.92 16.01 -3.42
N LYS A 55 -17.54 16.03 -2.13
CA LYS A 55 -16.42 15.23 -1.62
C LYS A 55 -16.72 13.73 -1.65
N ILE A 56 -17.90 13.30 -1.22
CA ILE A 56 -18.28 11.88 -1.24
C ILE A 56 -18.38 11.37 -2.69
N ASN A 57 -18.96 12.17 -3.59
CA ASN A 57 -19.04 11.86 -5.01
C ASN A 57 -17.66 11.85 -5.71
N ALA A 58 -16.67 12.57 -5.17
CA ALA A 58 -15.30 12.56 -5.69
C ALA A 58 -14.49 11.30 -5.30
N ILE A 59 -14.96 10.52 -4.32
CA ILE A 59 -14.35 9.24 -3.92
C ILE A 59 -14.50 8.23 -5.07
N LYS A 60 -13.38 7.61 -5.44
CA LYS A 60 -13.33 6.67 -6.58
C LYS A 60 -13.31 5.23 -6.08
N PRO A 61 -14.00 4.29 -6.75
CA PRO A 61 -14.01 2.88 -6.33
C PRO A 61 -12.61 2.27 -6.45
N ASN A 62 -12.15 1.59 -5.38
CA ASN A 62 -10.83 0.98 -5.33
C ASN A 62 -10.84 -0.54 -5.11
N GLN A 63 -12.01 -1.13 -4.87
CA GLN A 63 -12.17 -2.55 -4.51
C GLN A 63 -11.72 -3.52 -5.61
N LYS A 64 -12.01 -3.21 -6.88
CA LYS A 64 -11.56 -4.04 -8.01
C LYS A 64 -10.03 -4.03 -8.14
N ARG A 65 -9.40 -2.88 -7.89
CA ARG A 65 -7.93 -2.73 -7.95
C ARG A 65 -7.25 -3.48 -6.81
N ALA A 66 -7.81 -3.41 -5.60
CA ALA A 66 -7.34 -4.19 -4.47
C ALA A 66 -7.34 -5.69 -4.79
N LYS A 67 -8.46 -6.22 -5.30
CA LYS A 67 -8.57 -7.63 -5.70
C LYS A 67 -7.57 -8.03 -6.78
N LEU A 68 -7.38 -7.19 -7.81
CA LEU A 68 -6.40 -7.46 -8.86
C LEU A 68 -4.97 -7.50 -8.29
N ALA A 69 -4.60 -6.54 -7.44
CA ALA A 69 -3.31 -6.54 -6.78
C ALA A 69 -3.12 -7.80 -5.92
N GLU A 70 -4.14 -8.19 -5.13
CA GLU A 70 -4.10 -9.42 -4.34
C GLU A 70 -3.87 -10.67 -5.22
N ILE A 71 -4.59 -10.81 -6.33
CA ILE A 71 -4.46 -11.95 -7.25
C ILE A 71 -3.05 -12.05 -7.82
N PHE A 72 -2.50 -10.95 -8.34
CA PHE A 72 -1.17 -10.98 -8.93
C PHE A 72 -0.06 -11.15 -7.89
N ILE A 73 -0.23 -10.66 -6.66
CA ILE A 73 0.71 -10.95 -5.57
C ILE A 73 0.69 -12.44 -5.20
N TRP A 74 -0.48 -13.08 -5.16
CA TRP A 74 -0.55 -14.54 -4.99
C TRP A 74 0.06 -15.30 -6.16
N ALA A 75 -0.09 -14.80 -7.38
CA ALA A 75 0.55 -15.39 -8.56
C ALA A 75 2.08 -15.30 -8.48
N VAL A 76 2.64 -14.16 -8.04
CA VAL A 76 4.08 -14.03 -7.77
C VAL A 76 4.53 -15.07 -6.74
N MET A 77 3.80 -15.20 -5.62
CA MET A 77 4.14 -16.20 -4.60
C MET A 77 4.09 -17.64 -5.13
N ALA A 78 3.13 -17.97 -5.99
CA ALA A 78 3.08 -19.29 -6.62
C ALA A 78 4.31 -19.56 -7.49
N ILE A 79 4.80 -18.54 -8.19
CA ILE A 79 6.02 -18.64 -8.99
C ILE A 79 7.26 -18.70 -8.10
N ASP A 80 7.32 -17.98 -6.97
CA ASP A 80 8.41 -18.13 -5.99
C ASP A 80 8.54 -19.59 -5.52
N ILE A 81 7.41 -20.27 -5.27
CA ILE A 81 7.41 -21.69 -4.88
C ILE A 81 7.94 -22.59 -6.02
N ILE A 82 7.53 -22.32 -7.26
CA ILE A 82 8.04 -23.03 -8.44
C ILE A 82 9.54 -22.77 -8.63
N ALA A 83 9.99 -21.54 -8.42
CA ALA A 83 11.38 -21.13 -8.52
C ALA A 83 12.25 -21.85 -7.47
N ILE A 84 11.80 -21.95 -6.22
CA ILE A 84 12.53 -22.72 -5.19
C ILE A 84 12.76 -24.17 -5.64
N PHE A 85 11.73 -24.81 -6.20
CA PHE A 85 11.86 -26.17 -6.71
C PHE A 85 12.81 -26.24 -7.91
N SER A 86 12.69 -25.31 -8.85
CA SER A 86 13.57 -25.23 -10.03
C SER A 86 15.03 -25.03 -9.65
N SER A 87 15.32 -24.05 -8.80
CA SER A 87 16.66 -23.74 -8.31
C SER A 87 17.22 -24.85 -7.43
N TYR A 88 16.40 -25.61 -6.71
CA TYR A 88 16.87 -26.81 -6.01
C TYR A 88 17.39 -27.89 -6.97
N LEU A 89 16.68 -28.13 -8.08
CA LEU A 89 17.14 -29.06 -9.12
C LEU A 89 18.43 -28.57 -9.79
N GLN A 90 18.51 -27.27 -10.09
CA GLN A 90 19.73 -26.66 -10.63
C GLN A 90 20.90 -26.78 -9.66
N TYR A 91 20.67 -26.54 -8.36
CA TYR A 91 21.71 -26.66 -7.33
C TYR A 91 22.30 -28.07 -7.30
N ASN A 92 21.46 -29.11 -7.30
CA ASN A 92 21.95 -30.50 -7.34
C ASN A 92 22.75 -30.77 -8.61
N LEU A 93 22.26 -30.36 -9.78
CA LEU A 93 22.96 -30.53 -11.06
C LEU A 93 24.35 -29.87 -11.06
N LEU A 94 24.46 -28.67 -10.49
CA LEU A 94 25.73 -27.95 -10.38
C LEU A 94 26.71 -28.63 -9.42
N ILE A 95 26.22 -29.25 -8.34
CA ILE A 95 27.03 -30.01 -7.40
C ILE A 95 27.53 -31.31 -8.05
N ASP A 96 26.68 -32.03 -8.78
CA ASP A 96 27.06 -33.23 -9.52
C ASP A 96 28.15 -32.90 -10.56
N PHE A 97 27.97 -31.80 -11.29
CA PHE A 97 28.97 -31.28 -12.24
C PHE A 97 30.29 -30.90 -11.55
N GLN A 98 30.23 -30.23 -10.38
CA GLN A 98 31.42 -29.87 -9.60
C GLN A 98 32.18 -31.09 -9.08
N ASN A 99 31.48 -32.17 -8.73
CA ASN A 99 32.05 -33.42 -8.24
C ASN A 99 32.61 -34.32 -9.36
N ASN A 100 32.56 -33.87 -10.62
CA ASN A 100 32.91 -34.65 -11.82
C ASN A 100 32.05 -35.91 -11.99
N GLU A 101 30.79 -35.87 -11.52
CA GLU A 101 29.82 -36.92 -11.82
C GLU A 101 29.36 -36.81 -13.29
N PHE A 102 28.75 -37.88 -13.80
CA PHE A 102 28.30 -37.92 -15.19
C PHE A 102 27.08 -37.02 -15.40
N VAL A 103 27.31 -35.84 -15.96
CA VAL A 103 26.29 -34.89 -16.40
C VAL A 103 26.34 -34.78 -17.91
N THR A 104 25.18 -34.91 -18.56
CA THR A 104 25.09 -34.79 -20.02
C THR A 104 24.81 -33.36 -20.45
N ASP A 105 25.23 -32.98 -21.66
CA ASP A 105 24.91 -31.68 -22.24
C ASP A 105 23.37 -31.46 -22.34
N GLU A 106 22.60 -32.51 -22.60
CA GLU A 106 21.13 -32.45 -22.65
C GLU A 106 20.52 -32.08 -21.27
N MET A 107 21.09 -32.57 -20.16
CA MET A 107 20.66 -32.20 -18.81
C MET A 107 20.93 -30.73 -18.51
N LEU A 108 22.08 -30.20 -18.96
CA LEU A 108 22.44 -28.80 -18.81
C LEU A 108 21.52 -27.90 -19.66
N GLU A 109 21.31 -28.23 -20.94
CA GLU A 109 20.43 -27.47 -21.82
C GLU A 109 18.98 -27.45 -21.32
N SER A 110 18.45 -28.60 -20.86
CA SER A 110 17.10 -28.66 -20.29
C SER A 110 16.98 -27.87 -18.99
N ASN A 111 18.04 -27.82 -18.18
CA ASN A 111 18.09 -27.00 -16.97
C ASN A 111 18.05 -25.52 -17.32
N ASP A 112 18.90 -25.07 -18.23
CA ASP A 112 19.01 -23.67 -18.63
C ASP A 112 17.69 -23.16 -19.23
N LEU A 113 17.04 -23.98 -20.08
CA LEU A 113 15.72 -23.68 -20.60
C LEU A 113 14.69 -23.49 -19.47
N ARG A 114 14.69 -24.38 -18.47
CA ARG A 114 13.74 -24.32 -17.34
C ARG A 114 13.94 -23.05 -16.52
N GLU A 115 15.18 -22.71 -16.16
CA GLU A 115 15.50 -21.52 -15.38
C GLU A 115 15.14 -20.24 -16.14
N ILE A 116 15.43 -20.17 -17.45
CA ILE A 116 15.04 -19.03 -18.30
C ILE A 116 13.52 -18.86 -18.33
N LEU A 117 12.76 -19.96 -18.51
CA LEU A 117 11.30 -19.90 -18.55
C LEU A 117 10.70 -19.45 -17.20
N VAL A 118 11.20 -19.97 -16.09
CA VAL A 118 10.76 -19.57 -14.74
C VAL A 118 11.08 -18.10 -14.49
N ALA A 119 12.30 -17.66 -14.80
CA ALA A 119 12.72 -16.27 -14.63
C ALA A 119 11.89 -15.30 -15.48
N TYR A 120 11.62 -15.65 -16.75
CA TYR A 120 10.80 -14.82 -17.64
C TYR A 120 9.35 -14.74 -17.16
N LEU A 121 8.76 -15.87 -16.76
CA LEU A 121 7.41 -15.92 -16.21
C LEU A 121 7.32 -15.09 -14.93
N TYR A 122 8.30 -15.24 -14.02
CA TYR A 122 8.40 -14.44 -12.81
C TYR A 122 8.42 -12.94 -13.13
N LEU A 123 9.31 -12.52 -14.03
CA LEU A 123 9.47 -11.11 -14.40
C LEU A 123 8.16 -10.51 -14.93
N VAL A 124 7.48 -11.19 -15.84
CA VAL A 124 6.21 -10.72 -16.42
C VAL A 124 5.14 -10.57 -15.34
N VAL A 125 4.95 -11.60 -14.51
CA VAL A 125 3.92 -11.59 -13.44
C VAL A 125 4.27 -10.58 -12.35
N PHE A 126 5.54 -10.41 -12.02
CA PHE A 126 6.03 -9.40 -11.09
C PHE A 126 5.75 -7.98 -11.59
N ILE A 127 6.00 -7.68 -12.87
CA ILE A 127 5.68 -6.35 -13.46
C ILE A 127 4.17 -6.07 -13.36
N ILE A 128 3.33 -7.05 -13.71
CA ILE A 128 1.87 -6.88 -13.62
C ILE A 128 1.43 -6.67 -12.17
N SER A 129 2.01 -7.43 -11.23
CA SER A 129 1.79 -7.29 -9.79
C SER A 129 2.17 -5.88 -9.30
N ALA A 130 3.36 -5.39 -9.65
CA ALA A 130 3.83 -4.06 -9.28
C ALA A 130 2.90 -2.96 -9.82
N VAL A 131 2.51 -3.05 -11.10
CA VAL A 131 1.60 -2.07 -11.72
C VAL A 131 0.24 -2.06 -11.03
N THR A 132 -0.37 -3.23 -10.82
CA THR A 132 -1.69 -3.34 -10.17
C THR A 132 -1.65 -2.87 -8.71
N PHE A 133 -0.58 -3.19 -7.98
CA PHE A 133 -0.33 -2.70 -6.62
C PHE A 133 -0.22 -1.17 -6.59
N ILE A 134 0.62 -0.56 -7.43
CA ILE A 134 0.79 0.90 -7.49
C ILE A 134 -0.52 1.60 -7.87
N GLN A 135 -1.31 1.02 -8.79
CA GLN A 135 -2.61 1.57 -9.17
C GLN A 135 -3.64 1.56 -8.03
N TRP A 136 -3.63 0.51 -7.20
CA TRP A 136 -4.44 0.43 -5.98
C TRP A 136 -3.94 1.43 -4.93
N PHE A 137 -2.63 1.45 -4.69
CA PHE A 137 -1.98 2.26 -3.66
C PHE A 137 -2.19 3.76 -3.90
N ARG A 138 -1.95 4.23 -5.14
CA ARG A 138 -2.21 5.62 -5.53
C ARG A 138 -3.68 6.00 -5.36
N ARG A 139 -4.59 5.10 -5.75
CA ARG A 139 -6.03 5.36 -5.65
C ARG A 139 -6.51 5.43 -4.21
N ALA A 140 -5.98 4.57 -3.36
CA ALA A 140 -6.24 4.57 -1.93
C ALA A 140 -5.79 5.89 -1.29
N TYR A 141 -4.59 6.35 -1.62
CA TYR A 141 -4.09 7.63 -1.12
C TYR A 141 -4.87 8.84 -1.65
N TYR A 142 -5.25 8.85 -2.93
CA TYR A 142 -6.16 9.86 -3.48
C TYR A 142 -7.49 9.94 -2.71
N ASN A 143 -8.10 8.78 -2.44
CA ASN A 143 -9.35 8.69 -1.69
C ASN A 143 -9.20 9.20 -0.25
N LEU A 144 -8.02 9.07 0.35
CA LEU A 144 -7.71 9.64 1.66
C LEU A 144 -7.54 11.17 1.59
N ASN A 145 -6.83 11.68 0.57
CA ASN A 145 -6.59 13.12 0.38
C ASN A 145 -7.90 13.92 0.21
N ILE A 146 -8.99 13.29 -0.25
CA ILE A 146 -10.32 13.92 -0.30
C ILE A 146 -10.93 14.05 1.11
N ARG A 147 -10.68 13.05 1.97
CA ARG A 147 -11.27 12.96 3.32
C ARG A 147 -10.52 13.81 4.33
N THR A 148 -9.21 13.94 4.18
CA THR A 148 -8.36 14.63 5.15
C THR A 148 -7.13 15.24 4.47
N ASN A 149 -6.46 16.15 5.17
CA ASN A 149 -5.22 16.71 4.69
C ASN A 149 -4.10 15.67 4.82
N CYS A 150 -3.39 15.42 3.72
CA CYS A 150 -2.28 14.47 3.68
C CYS A 150 -0.95 15.19 3.46
N ASP A 151 0.12 14.56 3.94
CA ASP A 151 1.45 15.17 3.98
C ASP A 151 2.09 15.22 2.59
N ASN A 152 1.61 14.36 1.67
CA ASN A 152 2.07 14.29 0.29
C ASN A 152 0.92 14.39 -0.72
N SER A 153 1.26 14.76 -1.95
CA SER A 153 0.34 14.73 -3.08
C SER A 153 0.09 13.30 -3.58
N GLU A 154 -1.03 13.08 -4.26
CA GLU A 154 -1.34 11.76 -4.84
C GLU A 154 -0.29 11.29 -5.86
N GLY A 155 0.38 12.21 -6.55
CA GLY A 155 1.42 11.89 -7.53
C GLY A 155 2.59 11.16 -6.89
N TRP A 156 2.96 11.55 -5.67
CA TRP A 156 4.04 10.90 -4.91
C TRP A 156 3.71 9.49 -4.45
N ALA A 157 2.43 9.10 -4.37
CA ALA A 157 2.05 7.72 -4.07
C ALA A 157 2.44 6.75 -5.20
N ALA A 158 2.52 7.20 -6.45
CA ALA A 158 3.10 6.41 -7.54
C ALA A 158 4.57 6.75 -7.79
N GLY A 159 4.93 8.03 -7.86
CA GLY A 159 6.27 8.47 -8.21
C GLY A 159 7.36 8.03 -7.22
N SER A 160 7.01 7.83 -5.94
CA SER A 160 7.97 7.39 -4.94
C SER A 160 8.59 6.02 -5.22
N TRP A 161 7.90 5.14 -5.96
CA TRP A 161 8.41 3.82 -6.33
C TRP A 161 9.53 3.84 -7.38
N PHE A 162 9.63 4.93 -8.15
CA PHE A 162 10.53 5.01 -9.30
C PHE A 162 11.77 5.89 -9.03
N VAL A 163 11.80 6.61 -7.91
CA VAL A 163 12.94 7.48 -7.56
C VAL A 163 13.81 6.75 -6.52
N PRO A 164 15.05 6.33 -6.86
CA PRO A 164 15.83 5.37 -6.06
C PRO A 164 16.03 5.73 -4.60
N ILE A 165 16.27 7.00 -4.26
CA ILE A 165 16.47 7.42 -2.87
C ILE A 165 15.12 7.52 -2.13
N ILE A 166 14.08 7.95 -2.84
CA ILE A 166 12.74 8.17 -2.26
C ILE A 166 12.00 6.85 -2.04
N SER A 167 12.24 5.86 -2.90
CA SER A 167 11.65 4.53 -2.81
C SER A 167 12.04 3.80 -1.52
N LEU A 168 13.09 4.24 -0.82
CA LEU A 168 13.55 3.64 0.44
C LEU A 168 12.74 4.01 1.68
N TYR A 169 11.93 5.07 1.63
CA TYR A 169 11.19 5.51 2.82
C TYR A 169 9.78 6.05 2.54
N ARG A 170 9.53 6.65 1.37
CA ARG A 170 8.27 7.37 1.12
C ARG A 170 7.06 6.45 0.96
N PRO A 171 7.14 5.28 0.29
CA PRO A 171 6.00 4.37 0.26
C PRO A 171 5.59 3.88 1.65
N TYR A 172 6.57 3.60 2.52
CA TYR A 172 6.31 3.28 3.93
C TYR A 172 5.59 4.41 4.67
N GLN A 173 6.06 5.66 4.53
CA GLN A 173 5.42 6.82 5.14
C GLN A 173 3.97 6.97 4.68
N ILE A 174 3.71 6.85 3.37
CA ILE A 174 2.37 6.95 2.79
C ILE A 174 1.47 5.84 3.33
N MET A 175 1.92 4.59 3.39
CA MET A 175 1.11 3.49 3.92
C MET A 175 0.81 3.66 5.42
N LYS A 176 1.80 4.12 6.20
CA LYS A 176 1.63 4.41 7.63
C LYS A 176 0.64 5.56 7.85
N GLU A 177 0.73 6.60 7.04
CA GLU A 177 -0.19 7.73 7.05
C GLU A 177 -1.62 7.29 6.69
N MET A 178 -1.75 6.46 5.65
CA MET A 178 -3.02 5.86 5.25
C MET A 178 -3.67 5.10 6.40
N GLU A 179 -2.93 4.25 7.08
CA GLU A 179 -3.39 3.48 8.22
C GLU A 179 -3.81 4.37 9.40
N SER A 180 -2.96 5.32 9.76
CA SER A 180 -3.19 6.23 10.90
C SER A 180 -4.40 7.13 10.68
N LYS A 181 -4.42 7.89 9.57
CA LYS A 181 -5.47 8.87 9.29
C LYS A 181 -6.83 8.19 9.02
N SER A 182 -6.85 7.06 8.33
CA SER A 182 -8.11 6.33 8.12
C SER A 182 -8.69 5.79 9.43
N THR A 183 -7.85 5.30 10.34
CA THR A 183 -8.30 4.82 11.66
C THR A 183 -8.81 5.98 12.53
N GLN A 184 -8.13 7.13 12.51
CA GLN A 184 -8.61 8.33 13.20
C GLN A 184 -9.97 8.80 12.68
N LEU A 185 -10.17 8.79 11.36
CA LEU A 185 -11.46 9.14 10.75
C LEU A 185 -12.57 8.17 11.19
N ILE A 186 -12.31 6.86 11.22
CA ILE A 186 -13.29 5.88 11.74
C ILE A 186 -13.61 6.18 13.20
N ASN A 187 -12.60 6.31 14.06
CA ASN A 187 -12.79 6.57 15.48
C ASN A 187 -13.53 7.89 15.76
N SER A 188 -13.44 8.90 14.88
CA SER A 188 -14.21 10.14 15.01
C SER A 188 -15.71 9.97 14.70
N LYS A 189 -16.09 8.89 14.02
CA LYS A 189 -17.45 8.60 13.55
C LYS A 189 -18.10 7.42 14.28
N THR A 190 -17.35 6.70 15.10
CA THR A 190 -17.80 5.50 15.81
C THR A 190 -17.45 5.57 17.29
N SER A 191 -18.31 5.05 18.15
CA SER A 191 -18.01 4.91 19.59
C SER A 191 -16.90 3.87 19.89
N GLU A 192 -16.55 3.04 18.92
CA GLU A 192 -15.43 2.09 19.03
C GLU A 192 -14.08 2.81 18.83
N GLN A 193 -13.16 2.64 19.79
CA GLN A 193 -11.78 3.09 19.64
C GLN A 193 -10.90 1.98 19.06
N LYS A 194 -10.68 2.03 17.74
CA LYS A 194 -9.75 1.13 17.06
C LYS A 194 -8.32 1.61 17.27
N LYS A 195 -7.43 0.69 17.65
CA LYS A 195 -5.99 0.96 17.76
C LYS A 195 -5.36 1.04 16.37
N VAL A 196 -4.50 2.04 16.17
CA VAL A 196 -3.64 2.10 14.99
C VAL A 196 -2.56 1.03 15.15
N SER A 197 -2.50 0.06 14.24
CA SER A 197 -1.45 -0.96 14.22
C SER A 197 -0.58 -0.79 12.99
N THR A 198 0.67 -0.37 13.20
CA THR A 198 1.64 -0.19 12.11
C THR A 198 2.65 -1.33 12.03
N VAL A 199 2.49 -2.38 12.84
CA VAL A 199 3.43 -3.51 12.92
C VAL A 199 3.51 -4.24 11.58
N THR A 200 2.37 -4.58 10.99
CA THR A 200 2.30 -5.23 9.67
C THR A 200 2.97 -4.39 8.59
N ILE A 201 2.84 -3.06 8.65
CA ILE A 201 3.45 -2.13 7.68
C ILE A 201 4.98 -2.11 7.87
N GLY A 202 5.45 -2.14 9.12
CA GLY A 202 6.88 -2.24 9.42
C GLY A 202 7.51 -3.54 8.94
N ILE A 203 6.85 -4.69 9.18
CA ILE A 203 7.30 -6.01 8.70
C ILE A 203 7.32 -6.04 7.17
N TRP A 204 6.24 -5.57 6.53
CA TRP A 204 6.15 -5.46 5.08
C TRP A 204 7.33 -4.66 4.51
N TRP A 205 7.61 -3.50 5.09
CA TRP A 205 8.68 -2.63 4.60
C TRP A 205 10.06 -3.23 4.82
N ALA A 206 10.30 -3.86 5.98
CA ALA A 206 11.56 -4.55 6.26
C ALA A 206 11.81 -5.66 5.24
N LEU A 207 10.81 -6.51 4.95
CA LEU A 207 10.90 -7.56 3.95
C LEU A 207 11.11 -7.00 2.53
N TRP A 208 10.45 -5.91 2.18
CA TRP A 208 10.63 -5.24 0.90
C TRP A 208 12.06 -4.69 0.72
N ILE A 209 12.62 -4.06 1.76
CA ILE A 209 14.01 -3.59 1.74
C ILE A 209 14.97 -4.78 1.62
N ILE A 210 14.81 -5.81 2.47
CA ILE A 210 15.69 -6.99 2.44
C ILE A 210 15.71 -7.64 1.04
N SER A 211 14.54 -7.84 0.43
CA SER A 211 14.46 -8.45 -0.92
C SER A 211 15.18 -7.62 -2.00
N ASN A 212 15.08 -6.28 -1.97
CA ASN A 212 15.74 -5.42 -2.96
C ASN A 212 17.27 -5.36 -2.80
N TYR A 213 17.76 -5.34 -1.56
CA TYR A 213 19.20 -5.21 -1.29
C TYR A 213 19.95 -6.54 -1.37
N VAL A 214 19.34 -7.65 -0.97
CA VAL A 214 19.90 -9.00 -1.18
C VAL A 214 20.03 -9.25 -2.69
N GLY A 215 18.99 -8.92 -3.47
CA GLY A 215 19.03 -9.03 -4.94
C GLY A 215 20.16 -8.21 -5.56
N SER A 216 20.31 -6.94 -5.15
CA SER A 216 21.36 -6.07 -5.69
C SER A 216 22.79 -6.52 -5.35
N PHE A 217 23.00 -7.12 -4.18
CA PHE A 217 24.31 -7.65 -3.77
C PHE A 217 24.66 -8.93 -4.53
N LEU A 218 23.70 -9.85 -4.68
CA LEU A 218 23.88 -11.10 -5.41
C LEU A 218 24.12 -10.86 -6.90
N PHE A 219 23.35 -9.96 -7.54
CA PHE A 219 23.54 -9.58 -8.94
C PHE A 219 24.95 -9.04 -9.23
N LYS A 220 25.56 -8.29 -8.31
CA LYS A 220 26.92 -7.76 -8.50
C LYS A 220 28.01 -8.84 -8.43
N SER A 221 27.77 -9.93 -7.72
CA SER A 221 28.73 -11.04 -7.61
C SER A 221 28.66 -11.99 -8.81
N ALA A 222 27.49 -12.14 -9.42
CA ALA A 222 27.28 -13.03 -10.57
C ALA A 222 28.05 -12.60 -11.85
N PHE A 223 28.32 -11.30 -12.04
CA PHE A 223 28.98 -10.77 -13.25
C PHE A 223 30.51 -10.66 -13.16
N LYS A 224 31.15 -11.18 -12.11
CA LYS A 224 32.61 -11.06 -11.97
C LYS A 224 33.37 -12.09 -12.82
N GLU A 225 33.01 -13.37 -12.74
CA GLU A 225 33.70 -14.46 -13.45
C GLU A 225 32.72 -15.63 -13.70
N GLU A 226 32.75 -16.26 -14.88
CA GLU A 226 31.93 -17.45 -15.18
C GLU A 226 32.58 -18.70 -14.58
N THR A 227 32.21 -19.01 -13.33
CA THR A 227 32.68 -20.22 -12.63
C THR A 227 31.49 -21.02 -12.10
N VAL A 228 31.62 -22.34 -12.03
CA VAL A 228 30.60 -23.23 -11.45
C VAL A 228 30.22 -22.79 -10.03
N GLN A 229 31.19 -22.35 -9.23
CA GLN A 229 30.95 -21.85 -7.88
C GLN A 229 30.07 -20.59 -7.86
N ASN A 230 30.23 -19.70 -8.84
CA ASN A 230 29.40 -18.50 -8.94
C ASN A 230 27.96 -18.85 -9.34
N PHE A 231 27.75 -19.85 -10.20
CA PHE A 231 26.41 -20.36 -10.50
C PHE A 231 25.75 -20.99 -9.26
N ILE A 232 26.49 -21.77 -8.46
CA ILE A 232 25.99 -22.32 -7.20
C ILE A 232 25.57 -21.18 -6.25
N ASN A 233 26.42 -20.18 -6.07
CA ASN A 233 26.14 -19.04 -5.19
C ASN A 233 24.93 -18.22 -5.66
N ALA A 234 24.79 -18.01 -6.99
CA ALA A 234 23.63 -17.35 -7.57
C ALA A 234 22.34 -18.15 -7.31
N THR A 235 22.38 -19.47 -7.55
CA THR A 235 21.25 -20.38 -7.32
C THR A 235 20.81 -20.38 -5.85
N LEU A 236 21.76 -20.42 -4.91
CA LEU A 236 21.45 -20.28 -3.47
C LEU A 236 20.83 -18.91 -3.16
N GLY A 237 21.31 -17.86 -3.80
CA GLY A 237 20.74 -16.52 -3.73
C GLY A 237 19.28 -16.48 -4.17
N ASP A 238 18.95 -17.11 -5.30
CA ASP A 238 17.59 -17.17 -5.84
C ASP A 238 16.64 -17.96 -4.92
N ILE A 239 17.12 -19.06 -4.32
CA ILE A 239 16.37 -19.80 -3.28
C ILE A 239 16.06 -18.89 -2.09
N VAL A 240 17.07 -18.17 -1.56
CA VAL A 240 16.90 -17.27 -0.41
C VAL A 240 15.92 -16.15 -0.73
N LEU A 241 16.03 -15.53 -1.91
CA LEU A 241 15.12 -14.46 -2.35
C LEU A 241 13.69 -14.96 -2.48
N SER A 242 13.48 -16.13 -3.09
CA SER A 242 12.16 -16.75 -3.25
C SER A 242 11.54 -17.10 -1.88
N LEU A 243 12.35 -17.57 -0.93
CA LEU A 243 11.91 -17.83 0.45
C LEU A 243 11.48 -16.55 1.20
N ILE A 244 12.13 -15.41 0.93
CA ILE A 244 11.75 -14.10 1.48
C ILE A 244 10.49 -13.56 0.76
N GLY A 245 10.33 -13.87 -0.53
CA GLY A 245 9.17 -13.49 -1.35
C GLY A 245 7.85 -14.00 -0.79
N ILE A 246 7.82 -15.23 -0.27
CA ILE A 246 6.63 -15.86 0.31
C ILE A 246 6.02 -15.05 1.48
N PRO A 247 6.72 -14.81 2.61
CA PRO A 247 6.18 -14.00 3.69
C PRO A 247 5.91 -12.56 3.25
N LEU A 248 6.70 -11.99 2.34
CA LEU A 248 6.45 -10.65 1.79
C LEU A 248 5.10 -10.58 1.07
N ALA A 249 4.78 -11.57 0.22
CA ALA A 249 3.50 -11.65 -0.48
C ALA A 249 2.32 -11.76 0.50
N ILE A 250 2.42 -12.65 1.50
CA ILE A 250 1.39 -12.85 2.53
C ILE A 250 1.12 -11.55 3.30
N VAL A 251 2.18 -10.89 3.77
CA VAL A 251 2.05 -9.64 4.54
C VAL A 251 1.49 -8.51 3.65
N THR A 252 1.90 -8.43 2.38
CA THR A 252 1.38 -7.44 1.43
C THR A 252 -0.12 -7.63 1.18
N VAL A 253 -0.58 -8.86 0.95
CA VAL A 253 -2.01 -9.17 0.79
C VAL A 253 -2.80 -8.85 2.07
N SER A 254 -2.27 -9.21 3.24
CA SER A 254 -2.88 -8.89 4.53
C SER A 254 -3.06 -7.38 4.71
N MET A 255 -2.04 -6.60 4.35
CA MET A 255 -2.06 -5.15 4.38
C MET A 255 -3.12 -4.56 3.44
N ILE A 256 -3.20 -5.03 2.18
CA ILE A 256 -4.21 -4.60 1.20
C ILE A 256 -5.62 -4.89 1.71
N LYS A 257 -5.86 -6.10 2.23
CA LYS A 257 -7.16 -6.53 2.76
C LYS A 257 -7.58 -5.69 3.97
N SER A 258 -6.65 -5.47 4.91
CA SER A 258 -6.88 -4.65 6.10
C SER A 258 -7.32 -3.25 5.71
N TYR A 259 -6.56 -2.59 4.82
CA TYR A 259 -6.89 -1.24 4.37
C TYR A 259 -8.19 -1.19 3.56
N SER A 260 -8.39 -2.15 2.65
CA SER A 260 -9.61 -2.22 1.83
C SER A 260 -10.88 -2.43 2.65
N LYS A 261 -10.79 -3.09 3.82
CA LYS A 261 -11.89 -3.21 4.78
C LYS A 261 -12.19 -1.85 5.42
N LYS A 262 -11.16 -1.11 5.86
CA LYS A 262 -11.31 0.22 6.45
C LYS A 262 -11.90 1.23 5.46
N GLU A 263 -11.44 1.22 4.21
CA GLU A 263 -11.97 2.10 3.18
C GLU A 263 -13.47 1.86 2.93
N LYS A 264 -13.93 0.60 2.93
CA LYS A 264 -15.37 0.28 2.86
C LYS A 264 -16.14 0.79 4.06
N GLU A 265 -15.57 0.63 5.25
CA GLU A 265 -16.20 1.05 6.49
C GLU A 265 -16.39 2.56 6.51
N LEU A 266 -15.33 3.32 6.20
CA LEU A 266 -15.40 4.78 6.05
C LEU A 266 -16.49 5.20 5.06
N PHE A 267 -16.51 4.59 3.87
CA PHE A 267 -17.52 4.91 2.86
C PHE A 267 -18.95 4.63 3.31
N LYS A 268 -19.18 3.61 4.15
CA LYS A 268 -20.50 3.34 4.73
C LYS A 268 -20.88 4.39 5.78
N LEU A 269 -19.96 4.75 6.67
CA LEU A 269 -20.19 5.75 7.70
C LEU A 269 -20.49 7.13 7.08
N GLU A 270 -19.77 7.51 6.03
CA GLU A 270 -19.97 8.76 5.29
C GLU A 270 -21.35 8.84 4.62
N LYS A 271 -21.93 7.71 4.20
CA LYS A 271 -23.27 7.68 3.61
C LYS A 271 -24.41 7.73 4.63
N ILE A 272 -24.16 7.44 5.90
CA ILE A 272 -25.17 7.48 6.96
C ILE A 272 -25.33 8.91 7.50
N GLU A 273 -24.28 9.73 7.38
CA GLU A 273 -24.27 11.13 7.85
C GLU A 273 -24.87 12.15 6.87
N VAL A 274 -25.08 11.76 5.60
CA VAL A 274 -25.75 12.57 4.56
C VAL A 274 -27.22 12.20 4.50
#